data_AF-A0A0S8KF70-F1
#
_entry.id   AF-A0A0S8KF70-F1
#
_cell.length_a   1.000
_cell.length_b   1.000
_cell.length_c   1.000
_cell.angle_alpha   90.00
_cell.angle_beta   90.00
_cell.angle_gamma   90.00
#
_symmetry.space_group_name_H-M   'P 1'
#
loop_
_entity.id
_entity.type
_entity.pdbx_description
1 polymer ?
#
loop_
_entity_poly.entity_id
_entity_poly.type
_entity_poly.pdbx_seq_one_letter_code
_entity_poly.pdbx_strand_id
1 'polypeptide(L)'
;MRLRSVVFVAILVVIQFYNNLWASPKTAVEAKMVVTGWLIANPQPFDVSTERQVSKIETFTNGSDEPIYYIVYLEPSGFVIVSADDLIEPIIAFANDGSYDASVESPLGSLVNQDINSRILNIQNAPDSTAQIEQLVTNPIQQKWSFFFKFASESGTNLVLASSSPVCDDYISDIRVAPLIRSKWGQSFYYGRDNQQCACFNYYTPQLIDDEITFIDDQIENYPSGCIATAMAQLMRYHKHPHNAIEPKEFSISVDWLIAKRSLCLGSGPDGQYNWNDMVFIPDGDTTDRQRQAIGAICHDAGVSVSTQYTANGSGA
;
A
#
# COMPACT_ATOMS: atom_id res chain seq x y z
N MET A 1 18.53 -59.86 -24.78
CA MET A 1 17.60 -59.42 -23.72
C MET A 1 18.11 -58.22 -22.90
N ARG A 2 19.43 -58.03 -22.70
CA ARG A 2 19.98 -56.93 -21.87
C ARG A 2 19.95 -55.52 -22.48
N LEU A 3 19.91 -55.36 -23.80
CA LEU A 3 19.92 -54.03 -24.44
C LEU A 3 18.55 -53.31 -24.40
N ARG A 4 17.44 -54.06 -24.36
CA ARG A 4 16.08 -53.47 -24.29
C ARG A 4 15.73 -52.95 -22.88
N SER A 5 16.32 -53.52 -21.84
CA SER A 5 16.10 -53.11 -20.45
C SER A 5 16.82 -51.81 -20.10
N VAL A 6 18.00 -51.55 -20.69
CA VAL A 6 18.78 -50.32 -20.42
C VAL A 6 18.14 -49.09 -21.05
N VAL A 7 17.56 -49.21 -22.25
CA VAL A 7 16.83 -48.11 -22.90
C VAL A 7 15.54 -47.76 -22.15
N PHE A 8 14.85 -48.76 -21.58
CA PHE A 8 13.63 -48.53 -20.81
C PHE A 8 13.90 -47.86 -19.44
N VAL A 9 15.02 -48.20 -18.79
CA VAL A 9 15.45 -47.55 -17.54
C VAL A 9 15.96 -46.12 -17.79
N ALA A 10 16.64 -45.87 -18.91
CA ALA A 10 17.08 -44.53 -19.27
C ALA A 10 15.90 -43.58 -19.58
N ILE A 11 14.82 -44.07 -20.19
CA ILE A 11 13.60 -43.27 -20.45
C ILE A 11 12.84 -42.97 -19.15
N LEU A 12 12.83 -43.90 -18.18
CA LEU A 12 12.21 -43.68 -16.86
C LEU A 12 12.98 -42.67 -15.99
N VAL A 13 14.31 -42.64 -16.06
CA VAL A 13 15.14 -41.66 -15.34
C VAL A 13 15.05 -40.26 -15.95
N VAL A 14 14.89 -40.15 -17.28
CA VAL A 14 14.69 -38.85 -17.94
C VAL A 14 13.29 -38.27 -17.68
N ILE A 15 12.27 -39.10 -17.43
CA ILE A 15 10.91 -38.63 -17.10
C ILE A 15 10.79 -38.18 -15.63
N GLN A 16 11.63 -38.69 -14.71
CA GLN A 16 11.59 -38.24 -13.30
C GLN A 16 12.22 -36.86 -13.05
N PHE A 17 12.92 -36.27 -14.03
CA PHE A 17 13.46 -34.91 -13.92
C PHE A 17 12.50 -33.80 -14.39
N TYR A 18 11.32 -34.14 -14.93
CA TYR A 18 10.40 -33.14 -15.49
C TYR A 18 9.18 -32.77 -14.63
N ASN A 19 8.98 -33.38 -13.47
CA ASN A 19 7.77 -33.14 -12.65
C ASN A 19 8.09 -32.80 -11.20
N ASN A 20 8.91 -31.78 -10.98
CA ASN A 20 8.84 -31.02 -9.75
C ASN A 20 7.99 -29.76 -10.01
N LEU A 21 6.67 -29.90 -9.87
CA LEU A 21 5.74 -28.77 -9.68
C LEU A 21 5.90 -28.22 -8.26
N TRP A 22 7.14 -27.83 -7.94
CA TRP A 22 7.48 -27.08 -6.75
C TRP A 22 7.32 -25.61 -7.11
N ALA A 23 7.07 -24.75 -6.12
CA ALA A 23 7.14 -23.30 -6.30
C ALA A 23 8.37 -22.96 -7.15
N SER A 24 8.15 -22.34 -8.31
CA SER A 24 9.26 -21.92 -9.17
C SER A 24 9.48 -20.44 -8.91
N PRO A 25 10.61 -20.06 -8.27
CA PRO A 25 10.96 -18.66 -8.14
C PRO A 25 10.94 -17.99 -9.51
N LYS A 26 10.19 -16.90 -9.62
CA LYS A 26 10.09 -16.10 -10.83
C LYS A 26 11.19 -15.07 -10.85
N THR A 27 11.70 -14.82 -12.04
CA THR A 27 12.79 -13.89 -12.32
C THR A 27 12.25 -12.47 -12.59
N ALA A 28 13.13 -11.47 -12.56
CA ALA A 28 12.78 -10.10 -12.95
C ALA A 28 12.28 -10.00 -14.40
N VAL A 29 12.77 -10.87 -15.30
CA VAL A 29 12.31 -10.92 -16.71
C VAL A 29 10.87 -11.44 -16.77
N GLU A 30 10.55 -12.48 -15.99
CA GLU A 30 9.19 -12.99 -15.86
C GLU A 30 8.27 -11.96 -15.23
N ALA A 31 8.71 -11.22 -14.20
CA ALA A 31 7.95 -10.12 -13.63
C ALA A 31 7.63 -9.04 -14.68
N LYS A 32 8.60 -8.67 -15.52
CA LYS A 32 8.36 -7.77 -16.67
C LYS A 32 7.27 -8.31 -17.60
N MET A 33 7.37 -9.58 -17.98
CA MET A 33 6.42 -10.20 -18.90
C MET A 33 5.01 -10.24 -18.31
N VAL A 34 4.87 -10.60 -17.04
CA VAL A 34 3.56 -10.61 -16.38
C VAL A 34 2.95 -9.22 -16.32
N VAL A 35 3.70 -8.19 -15.95
CA VAL A 35 3.18 -6.81 -15.94
C VAL A 35 2.81 -6.35 -17.36
N THR A 36 3.62 -6.69 -18.36
CA THR A 36 3.32 -6.38 -19.77
C THR A 36 2.02 -7.05 -20.21
N GLY A 37 1.86 -8.34 -19.94
CA GLY A 37 0.65 -9.09 -20.26
C GLY A 37 -0.58 -8.59 -19.50
N TRP A 38 -0.42 -8.20 -18.24
CA TRP A 38 -1.47 -7.62 -17.42
C TRP A 38 -1.96 -6.27 -17.96
N LEU A 39 -1.05 -5.38 -18.37
CA LEU A 39 -1.40 -4.10 -18.98
C LEU A 39 -2.13 -4.27 -20.33
N ILE A 40 -1.80 -5.32 -21.10
CA ILE A 40 -2.49 -5.66 -22.36
C ILE A 40 -3.89 -6.23 -22.06
N ALA A 41 -3.98 -7.18 -21.14
CA ALA A 41 -5.24 -7.85 -20.79
C ALA A 41 -6.22 -6.91 -20.08
N ASN A 42 -5.71 -5.90 -19.36
CA ASN A 42 -6.49 -4.87 -18.68
C ASN A 42 -6.03 -3.47 -19.10
N PRO A 43 -6.61 -2.88 -20.15
CA PRO A 43 -6.11 -1.64 -20.75
C PRO A 43 -6.32 -0.39 -19.88
N GLN A 44 -7.13 -0.46 -18.81
CA GLN A 44 -7.34 0.65 -17.87
C GLN A 44 -7.26 0.18 -16.41
N PRO A 45 -6.13 -0.38 -15.96
CA PRO A 45 -6.04 -0.92 -14.61
C PRO A 45 -6.08 0.15 -13.51
N PHE A 46 -5.79 1.40 -13.88
CA PHE A 46 -5.78 2.57 -13.00
C PHE A 46 -6.95 3.54 -13.25
N ASP A 47 -8.01 3.10 -13.96
CA ASP A 47 -9.13 3.95 -14.42
C ASP A 47 -8.68 5.17 -15.25
N VAL A 48 -7.56 5.05 -15.94
CA VAL A 48 -7.02 6.07 -16.85
C VAL A 48 -6.61 5.45 -18.18
N SER A 49 -6.86 6.16 -19.27
CA SER A 49 -6.64 5.70 -20.65
C SER A 49 -5.18 5.82 -21.13
N THR A 50 -4.23 6.03 -20.21
CA THR A 50 -2.82 6.21 -20.56
C THR A 50 -2.16 4.86 -20.79
N GLU A 51 -1.66 4.63 -22.01
CA GLU A 51 -0.81 3.48 -22.30
C GLU A 51 0.46 3.56 -21.45
N ARG A 52 0.86 2.42 -20.88
CA ARG A 52 2.01 2.33 -19.99
C ARG A 52 2.96 1.25 -20.45
N GLN A 53 4.23 1.48 -20.21
CA GLN A 53 5.28 0.51 -20.50
C GLN A 53 6.21 0.36 -19.30
N VAL A 54 6.77 -0.83 -19.13
CA VAL A 54 7.73 -1.12 -18.07
C VAL A 54 9.04 -0.39 -18.35
N SER A 55 9.52 0.39 -17.37
CA SER A 55 10.77 1.15 -17.48
C SER A 55 11.90 0.60 -16.63
N LYS A 56 11.64 0.30 -15.36
CA LYS A 56 12.63 -0.17 -14.38
C LYS A 56 12.05 -1.29 -13.54
N ILE A 57 12.91 -2.22 -13.13
CA ILE A 57 12.56 -3.27 -12.18
C ILE A 57 13.55 -3.24 -11.02
N GLU A 58 13.03 -3.22 -9.80
CA GLU A 58 13.78 -3.42 -8.57
C GLU A 58 13.43 -4.76 -7.97
N THR A 59 14.44 -5.45 -7.43
CA THR A 59 14.30 -6.79 -6.83
C THR A 59 14.46 -6.68 -5.32
N PHE A 60 13.53 -7.29 -4.58
CA PHE A 60 13.58 -7.38 -3.13
C PHE A 60 13.74 -8.84 -2.71
N THR A 61 14.72 -9.09 -1.84
CA THR A 61 15.14 -10.44 -1.44
C THR A 61 14.83 -10.72 0.03
N ASN A 62 14.81 -12.00 0.40
CA ASN A 62 14.82 -12.43 1.79
C ASN A 62 16.25 -12.39 2.39
N GLY A 63 16.39 -12.79 3.65
CA GLY A 63 17.68 -12.86 4.34
C GLY A 63 18.69 -13.87 3.77
N SER A 64 18.29 -14.68 2.79
CA SER A 64 19.12 -15.64 2.04
C SER A 64 19.47 -15.16 0.63
N ASP A 65 19.21 -13.88 0.32
CA ASP A 65 19.37 -13.26 -1.02
C ASP A 65 18.49 -13.88 -2.13
N GLU A 66 17.43 -14.60 -1.76
CA GLU A 66 16.45 -15.10 -2.72
C GLU A 66 15.37 -14.04 -2.99
N PRO A 67 15.03 -13.76 -4.26
CA PRO A 67 13.96 -12.83 -4.59
C PRO A 67 12.61 -13.27 -4.00
N ILE A 68 11.92 -12.34 -3.35
CA ILE A 68 10.57 -12.55 -2.80
C ILE A 68 9.51 -11.71 -3.52
N TYR A 69 9.89 -10.54 -4.05
CA TYR A 69 9.05 -9.72 -4.91
C TYR A 69 9.86 -8.73 -5.75
N TYR A 70 9.16 -8.12 -6.70
CA TYR A 70 9.69 -7.12 -7.62
C TYR A 70 8.82 -5.87 -7.59
N ILE A 71 9.46 -4.71 -7.77
CA ILE A 71 8.77 -3.45 -8.07
C ILE A 71 9.05 -3.11 -9.53
N VAL A 72 7.99 -3.14 -10.33
CA VAL A 72 8.04 -2.84 -11.77
C VAL A 72 7.50 -1.44 -11.99
N TYR A 73 8.40 -0.48 -12.22
CA TYR A 73 8.05 0.91 -12.51
C TYR A 73 7.56 1.05 -13.96
N LEU A 74 6.59 1.95 -14.13
CA LEU A 74 5.92 2.23 -15.38
C LEU A 74 6.20 3.66 -15.85
N GLU A 75 6.26 3.84 -17.17
CA GLU A 75 6.24 5.16 -17.82
C GLU A 75 4.83 5.41 -18.40
N PRO A 76 4.26 6.62 -18.27
CA PRO A 76 4.90 7.83 -17.73
C PRO A 76 4.90 7.92 -16.19
N SER A 77 4.14 7.07 -15.48
CA SER A 77 4.13 7.05 -14.01
C SER A 77 3.50 5.78 -13.47
N GLY A 78 3.84 5.48 -12.21
CA GLY A 78 3.29 4.39 -11.42
C GLY A 78 4.23 3.20 -11.28
N PHE A 79 3.81 2.24 -10.48
CA PHE A 79 4.54 0.99 -10.29
C PHE A 79 3.59 -0.15 -9.97
N VAL A 80 4.09 -1.38 -10.17
CA VAL A 80 3.38 -2.63 -9.89
C VAL A 80 4.24 -3.50 -9.00
N ILE A 81 3.64 -4.04 -7.94
CA ILE A 81 4.28 -4.98 -7.01
C ILE A 81 3.96 -6.40 -7.48
N VAL A 82 5.00 -7.16 -7.81
CA VAL A 82 4.89 -8.48 -8.43
C VAL A 82 5.53 -9.52 -7.52
N SER A 83 4.85 -10.63 -7.26
CA SER A 83 5.46 -11.73 -6.48
C SER A 83 6.60 -12.41 -7.23
N ALA A 84 7.58 -12.95 -6.50
CA ALA A 84 8.61 -13.82 -7.07
C ALA A 84 8.26 -15.31 -7.00
N ASP A 85 7.00 -15.70 -6.74
CA ASP A 85 6.58 -17.10 -6.63
C ASP A 85 5.28 -17.35 -7.43
N ASP A 86 5.22 -18.42 -8.25
CA ASP A 86 4.03 -18.73 -9.04
C ASP A 86 2.88 -19.41 -8.30
N LEU A 87 3.07 -19.73 -7.03
CA LEU A 87 2.00 -20.11 -6.12
C LEU A 87 1.37 -18.90 -5.40
N ILE A 88 1.88 -17.68 -5.67
CA ILE A 88 1.33 -16.42 -5.17
C ILE A 88 0.75 -15.59 -6.34
N GLU A 89 -0.30 -14.81 -6.05
CA GLU A 89 -0.93 -13.91 -7.03
C GLU A 89 0.13 -13.06 -7.76
N PRO A 90 0.15 -13.04 -9.11
CA PRO A 90 1.17 -12.33 -9.88
C PRO A 90 1.23 -10.84 -9.54
N ILE A 91 0.08 -10.17 -9.49
CA ILE A 91 -0.02 -8.73 -9.21
C ILE A 91 -0.53 -8.56 -7.77
N ILE A 92 0.35 -8.18 -6.86
CA ILE A 92 0.01 -7.98 -5.43
C ILE A 92 -0.68 -6.64 -5.21
N ALA A 93 -0.10 -5.58 -5.77
CA ALA A 93 -0.60 -4.22 -5.68
C ALA A 93 -0.07 -3.38 -6.84
N PHE A 94 -0.68 -2.23 -7.06
CA PHE A 94 -0.23 -1.27 -8.05
C PHE A 94 -0.61 0.15 -7.63
N ALA A 95 0.18 1.13 -8.06
CA ALA A 95 -0.07 2.55 -7.83
C ALA A 95 0.07 3.32 -9.14
N ASN A 96 -0.83 4.28 -9.37
CA ASN A 96 -0.87 5.07 -10.60
C ASN A 96 0.29 6.06 -10.73
N ASP A 97 0.86 6.47 -9.60
CA ASP A 97 1.95 7.42 -9.48
C ASP A 97 2.82 7.14 -8.24
N GLY A 98 3.88 7.94 -8.07
CA GLY A 98 4.75 7.91 -6.90
C GLY A 98 5.93 6.94 -7.01
N SER A 99 6.59 6.75 -5.87
CA SER A 99 7.74 5.85 -5.70
C SER A 99 7.46 4.87 -4.57
N TYR A 100 8.09 3.69 -4.64
CA TYR A 100 7.97 2.70 -3.59
C TYR A 100 9.09 2.88 -2.56
N ASP A 101 8.72 2.99 -1.29
CA ASP A 101 9.64 2.90 -0.15
C ASP A 101 9.39 1.58 0.58
N ALA A 102 10.38 0.70 0.52
CA ALA A 102 10.37 -0.64 1.11
C ALA A 102 10.68 -0.65 2.62
N SER A 103 11.01 0.52 3.19
CA SER A 103 11.25 0.68 4.62
C SER A 103 10.07 0.18 5.46
N VAL A 104 10.37 -0.40 6.62
CA VAL A 104 9.35 -0.76 7.61
C VAL A 104 8.65 0.46 8.21
N GLU A 105 9.26 1.64 8.10
CA GLU A 105 8.67 2.92 8.48
C GLU A 105 7.62 3.42 7.46
N SER A 106 7.69 2.92 6.23
CA SER A 106 6.68 3.17 5.19
C SER A 106 5.49 2.23 5.41
N PRO A 107 4.24 2.74 5.58
CA PRO A 107 3.09 1.87 5.78
C PRO A 107 2.89 0.85 4.64
N LEU A 108 3.09 1.28 3.39
CA LEU A 108 2.99 0.39 2.24
C LEU A 108 4.12 -0.65 2.23
N GLY A 109 5.36 -0.22 2.50
CA GLY A 109 6.52 -1.13 2.58
C GLY A 109 6.34 -2.19 3.66
N SER A 110 5.90 -1.78 4.85
CA SER A 110 5.59 -2.69 5.97
C SER A 110 4.49 -3.69 5.62
N LEU A 111 3.38 -3.23 5.02
CA LEU A 111 2.27 -4.10 4.59
C LEU A 111 2.71 -5.14 3.55
N VAL A 112 3.44 -4.71 2.52
CA VAL A 112 3.92 -5.60 1.46
C VAL A 112 4.89 -6.64 2.01
N ASN A 113 5.85 -6.20 2.83
CA ASN A 113 6.82 -7.11 3.45
C ASN A 113 6.11 -8.12 4.35
N GLN A 114 5.12 -7.71 5.16
CA GLN A 114 4.39 -8.63 6.03
C GLN A 114 3.51 -9.60 5.24
N ASP A 115 2.76 -9.11 4.25
CA ASP A 115 1.86 -9.92 3.41
C ASP A 115 2.63 -10.99 2.63
N ILE A 116 3.68 -10.61 1.91
CA ILE A 116 4.43 -11.53 1.05
C ILE A 116 5.16 -12.59 1.88
N ASN A 117 5.81 -12.21 2.99
CA ASN A 117 6.44 -13.19 3.88
C ASN A 117 5.40 -14.15 4.47
N SER A 118 4.21 -13.67 4.84
CA SER A 118 3.13 -14.54 5.35
C SER A 118 2.64 -15.52 4.30
N ARG A 119 2.51 -15.09 3.03
CA ARG A 119 2.13 -15.97 1.91
C ARG A 119 3.18 -17.04 1.64
N ILE A 120 4.46 -16.67 1.62
CA ILE A 120 5.58 -17.62 1.44
C ILE A 120 5.59 -18.65 2.57
N LEU A 121 5.45 -18.22 3.82
CA LEU A 121 5.37 -19.13 4.97
C LEU A 121 4.18 -20.09 4.88
N ASN A 122 3.02 -19.63 4.40
CA ASN A 122 1.85 -20.49 4.23
C ASN A 122 2.07 -21.56 3.14
N ILE A 123 2.78 -21.23 2.07
CA ILE A 123 3.16 -22.19 1.02
C ILE A 123 4.16 -23.21 1.58
N GLN A 124 5.18 -22.76 2.31
CA GLN A 124 6.21 -23.64 2.88
C GLN A 124 5.67 -24.59 3.95
N ASN A 125 4.67 -24.14 4.73
CA ASN A 125 4.05 -24.94 5.79
C ASN A 125 2.84 -25.76 5.30
N ALA A 126 2.48 -25.69 4.01
CA ALA A 126 1.40 -26.50 3.47
C ALA A 126 1.78 -27.99 3.58
N PRO A 127 0.95 -28.83 4.24
CA PRO A 127 1.26 -30.25 4.35
C PRO A 127 1.29 -30.90 2.96
N ASP A 128 2.24 -31.81 2.73
CA ASP A 128 2.43 -32.61 1.49
C ASP A 128 1.21 -33.50 1.08
N SER A 129 0.05 -33.27 1.68
CA SER A 129 -1.09 -34.20 1.76
C SER A 129 -2.18 -33.95 0.71
N THR A 130 -1.84 -33.60 -0.53
CA THR A 130 -2.72 -33.82 -1.72
C THR A 130 -1.95 -34.14 -3.00
N ALA A 131 -0.64 -34.43 -2.91
CA ALA A 131 0.26 -34.52 -4.05
C ALA A 131 0.06 -35.71 -5.03
N GLN A 132 -1.02 -36.48 -4.95
CA GLN A 132 -1.24 -37.63 -5.87
C GLN A 132 -2.55 -37.60 -6.68
N ILE A 133 -3.49 -36.66 -6.43
CA ILE A 133 -4.72 -36.57 -7.22
C ILE A 133 -4.90 -35.20 -7.92
N GLU A 134 -4.26 -34.13 -7.42
CA GLU A 134 -4.34 -32.79 -8.03
C GLU A 134 -3.33 -32.52 -9.15
N GLN A 135 -2.40 -33.43 -9.44
CA GLN A 135 -1.30 -33.25 -10.41
C GLN A 135 -1.75 -33.05 -11.88
N LEU A 136 -3.06 -33.09 -12.18
CA LEU A 136 -3.61 -32.81 -13.51
C LEU A 136 -4.37 -31.47 -13.59
N VAL A 137 -4.56 -30.76 -12.48
CA VAL A 137 -5.20 -29.43 -12.45
C VAL A 137 -4.12 -28.43 -12.10
N THR A 138 -3.68 -27.63 -13.09
CA THR A 138 -2.76 -26.51 -12.85
C THR A 138 -3.37 -25.60 -11.79
N ASN A 139 -2.60 -25.20 -10.78
CA ASN A 139 -3.06 -24.28 -9.74
C ASN A 139 -3.66 -23.02 -10.41
N PRO A 140 -4.87 -22.55 -10.04
CA PRO A 140 -5.47 -21.34 -10.60
C PRO A 140 -4.53 -20.14 -10.64
N ILE A 141 -3.65 -19.99 -9.66
CA ILE A 141 -2.65 -18.93 -9.60
C ILE A 141 -1.59 -19.10 -10.71
N GLN A 142 -1.07 -20.31 -10.90
CA GLN A 142 -0.12 -20.62 -11.98
C GLN A 142 -0.78 -20.46 -13.38
N GLN A 143 -2.10 -20.69 -13.48
CA GLN A 143 -2.86 -20.38 -14.69
C GLN A 143 -2.91 -18.88 -14.96
N LYS A 144 -3.07 -18.03 -13.94
CA LYS A 144 -2.99 -16.56 -14.09
C LYS A 144 -1.60 -16.11 -14.55
N TRP A 145 -0.53 -16.65 -13.97
CA TRP A 145 0.84 -16.39 -14.44
C TRP A 145 0.99 -16.73 -15.93
N SER A 146 0.56 -17.93 -16.31
CA SER A 146 0.61 -18.42 -17.69
C SER A 146 -0.25 -17.57 -18.64
N PHE A 147 -1.42 -17.11 -18.18
CA PHE A 147 -2.30 -16.23 -18.92
C PHE A 147 -1.57 -14.92 -19.28
N PHE A 148 -0.97 -14.22 -18.31
CA PHE A 148 -0.26 -12.98 -18.61
C PHE A 148 0.99 -13.19 -19.47
N PHE A 149 1.74 -14.28 -19.29
CA PHE A 149 2.86 -14.61 -20.19
C PHE A 149 2.43 -14.80 -21.65
N LYS A 150 1.25 -15.38 -21.87
CA LYS A 150 0.70 -15.55 -23.21
C LYS A 150 0.39 -14.20 -23.85
N PHE A 151 -0.26 -13.28 -23.14
CA PHE A 151 -0.52 -11.93 -23.65
C PHE A 151 0.77 -11.16 -23.96
N ALA A 152 1.80 -11.29 -23.12
CA ALA A 152 3.08 -10.64 -23.35
C ALA A 152 3.81 -11.19 -24.59
N SER A 153 3.75 -12.50 -24.82
CA SER A 153 4.47 -13.16 -25.92
C SER A 153 3.76 -13.10 -27.28
N GLU A 154 2.43 -13.01 -27.31
CA GLU A 154 1.61 -13.03 -28.53
C GLU A 154 1.35 -11.64 -29.16
N SER A 155 2.04 -10.58 -28.70
CA SER A 155 1.91 -9.18 -29.16
C SER A 155 2.18 -8.92 -30.66
N GLY A 156 2.27 -9.96 -31.50
CA GLY A 156 2.32 -9.89 -32.97
C GLY A 156 1.11 -10.49 -33.71
N THR A 157 0.16 -11.14 -33.02
CA THR A 157 -1.00 -11.78 -33.65
C THR A 157 -2.28 -11.54 -32.86
N ASN A 158 -3.07 -10.55 -33.30
CA ASN A 158 -4.42 -10.19 -32.80
C ASN A 158 -5.49 -11.31 -32.91
N LEU A 159 -5.11 -12.59 -33.00
CA LEU A 159 -5.98 -13.69 -33.44
C LEU A 159 -6.43 -14.66 -32.34
N VAL A 160 -6.02 -14.45 -31.08
CA VAL A 160 -6.39 -15.35 -29.96
C VAL A 160 -7.48 -14.74 -29.04
N LEU A 161 -7.95 -13.53 -29.37
CA LEU A 161 -8.74 -12.64 -28.50
C LEU A 161 -10.24 -12.95 -28.32
N ALA A 162 -10.75 -14.13 -28.68
CA ALA A 162 -12.21 -14.40 -28.58
C ALA A 162 -12.60 -15.75 -27.95
N SER A 163 -11.66 -16.60 -27.53
CA SER A 163 -11.99 -17.96 -27.07
C SER A 163 -11.35 -18.39 -25.75
N SER A 164 -10.52 -17.55 -25.14
CA SER A 164 -10.03 -17.83 -23.77
C SER A 164 -11.04 -17.23 -22.81
N SER A 165 -11.79 -18.07 -22.09
CA SER A 165 -12.57 -17.59 -20.94
C SER A 165 -11.62 -16.84 -19.99
N PRO A 166 -12.01 -15.67 -19.46
CA PRO A 166 -11.23 -15.02 -18.42
C PRO A 166 -11.01 -16.03 -17.28
N VAL A 167 -9.75 -16.18 -16.86
CA VAL A 167 -9.38 -16.98 -15.67
C VAL A 167 -9.94 -16.32 -14.39
N CYS A 168 -10.38 -15.07 -14.50
CA CYS A 168 -11.08 -14.31 -13.49
C CYS A 168 -12.58 -14.63 -13.60
N ASP A 169 -13.22 -15.09 -12.51
CA ASP A 169 -14.66 -15.34 -12.49
C ASP A 169 -15.45 -14.11 -12.99
N ASP A 170 -16.39 -14.34 -13.92
CA ASP A 170 -17.34 -13.34 -14.45
C ASP A 170 -18.38 -12.85 -13.40
N TYR A 171 -18.28 -13.31 -12.15
CA TYR A 171 -19.07 -12.78 -11.05
C TYR A 171 -18.37 -11.54 -10.48
N ILE A 172 -19.06 -10.39 -10.55
CA ILE A 172 -18.64 -9.16 -9.88
C ILE A 172 -18.60 -9.41 -8.36
N SER A 173 -17.46 -9.89 -7.87
CA SER A 173 -17.14 -9.98 -6.43
C SER A 173 -16.47 -8.71 -5.92
N ASP A 174 -16.02 -7.83 -6.83
CA ASP A 174 -15.18 -6.68 -6.55
C ASP A 174 -15.72 -5.43 -7.26
N ILE A 175 -16.67 -4.73 -6.62
CA ILE A 175 -17.05 -3.38 -7.05
C ILE A 175 -15.85 -2.48 -6.75
N ARG A 176 -15.14 -2.08 -7.82
CA ARG A 176 -14.07 -1.09 -7.71
C ARG A 176 -14.68 0.28 -7.46
N VAL A 177 -14.47 0.81 -6.26
CA VAL A 177 -14.85 2.18 -5.91
C VAL A 177 -13.58 3.01 -5.89
N ALA A 178 -13.53 4.06 -6.71
CA ALA A 178 -12.42 5.01 -6.70
C ALA A 178 -12.21 5.61 -5.28
N PRO A 179 -10.98 5.99 -4.90
CA PRO A 179 -10.70 6.53 -3.58
C PRO A 179 -11.66 7.67 -3.19
N LEU A 180 -12.45 7.44 -2.14
CA LEU A 180 -13.44 8.43 -1.66
C LEU A 180 -12.75 9.61 -0.96
N ILE A 181 -11.75 9.31 -0.15
CA ILE A 181 -10.96 10.31 0.58
C ILE A 181 -10.01 10.99 -0.42
N ARG A 182 -10.13 12.31 -0.53
CA ARG A 182 -9.31 13.15 -1.42
C ARG A 182 -8.18 13.88 -0.71
N SER A 183 -8.23 13.96 0.62
CA SER A 183 -7.17 14.58 1.41
C SER A 183 -5.89 13.76 1.29
N LYS A 184 -4.74 14.43 1.26
CA LYS A 184 -3.41 13.83 1.36
C LYS A 184 -2.70 14.44 2.56
N TRP A 185 -3.25 14.19 3.74
CA TRP A 185 -2.73 14.76 4.99
C TRP A 185 -1.64 13.88 5.57
N GLY A 186 -0.58 14.52 6.10
CA GLY A 186 0.51 13.89 6.83
C GLY A 186 0.31 13.99 8.34
N GLN A 187 1.38 13.76 9.11
CA GLN A 187 1.30 13.77 10.57
C GLN A 187 1.96 15.00 11.22
N SER A 188 2.88 15.67 10.53
CA SER A 188 3.64 16.81 11.05
C SER A 188 3.45 18.07 10.19
N PHE A 189 4.48 18.47 9.46
CA PHE A 189 4.47 19.61 8.55
C PHE A 189 4.26 19.18 7.10
N TYR A 190 4.10 20.16 6.21
CA TYR A 190 4.21 19.98 4.75
C TYR A 190 5.24 20.98 4.19
N TYR A 191 5.67 20.76 2.95
CA TYR A 191 6.54 21.69 2.24
C TYR A 191 5.70 22.74 1.50
N GLY A 192 5.78 23.98 1.96
CA GLY A 192 5.14 25.14 1.36
C GLY A 192 5.99 25.76 0.24
N ARG A 193 5.78 27.07 0.02
CA ARG A 193 6.53 27.84 -0.97
C ARG A 193 8.02 27.81 -0.65
N ASP A 194 8.85 27.80 -1.69
CA ASP A 194 10.32 27.79 -1.57
C ASP A 194 10.86 26.62 -0.72
N ASN A 195 10.12 25.50 -0.67
CA ASN A 195 10.46 24.31 0.10
C ASN A 195 10.57 24.56 1.62
N GLN A 196 9.88 25.58 2.13
CA GLN A 196 9.79 25.85 3.56
C GLN A 196 8.92 24.81 4.26
N GLN A 197 9.36 24.33 5.43
CA GLN A 197 8.53 23.46 6.28
C GLN A 197 7.52 24.31 7.04
N CYS A 198 6.23 23.96 6.92
CA CYS A 198 5.13 24.65 7.59
C CYS A 198 4.35 23.66 8.45
N ALA A 199 4.28 23.89 9.77
CA ALA A 199 3.48 23.08 10.67
C ALA A 199 2.01 23.11 10.23
N CYS A 200 1.34 21.96 10.25
CA CYS A 200 -0.04 21.87 9.80
C CYS A 200 -0.82 20.78 10.54
N PHE A 201 -0.39 19.54 10.43
CA PHE A 201 -1.09 18.42 11.06
C PHE A 201 -0.73 18.31 12.55
N ASN A 202 0.51 18.68 12.90
CA ASN A 202 1.02 18.82 14.27
C ASN A 202 0.88 20.26 14.84
N TYR A 203 0.05 21.11 14.24
CA TYR A 203 0.02 22.54 14.58
C TYR A 203 -0.24 22.80 16.08
N TYR A 204 -1.09 21.98 16.72
CA TYR A 204 -1.47 22.12 18.13
C TYR A 204 -1.00 20.96 19.02
N THR A 205 -0.18 20.05 18.49
CA THR A 205 0.30 18.88 19.25
C THR A 205 1.43 19.27 20.20
N PRO A 206 1.69 18.48 21.25
CA PRO A 206 2.70 18.84 22.25
C PRO A 206 4.14 18.61 21.75
N GLN A 207 5.07 19.15 22.51
CA GLN A 207 6.49 18.76 22.52
C GLN A 207 7.01 18.80 23.97
N LEU A 208 8.16 18.18 24.20
CA LEU A 208 8.89 18.26 25.46
C LEU A 208 9.99 19.32 25.34
N ILE A 209 9.96 20.35 26.20
CA ILE A 209 10.99 21.39 26.30
C ILE A 209 11.46 21.40 27.75
N ASP A 210 12.76 21.22 27.98
CA ASP A 210 13.36 21.18 29.32
C ASP A 210 12.62 20.22 30.29
N ASP A 211 12.27 19.02 29.80
CA ASP A 211 11.49 17.99 30.49
C ASP A 211 10.05 18.41 30.90
N GLU A 212 9.54 19.52 30.36
CA GLU A 212 8.18 19.99 30.56
C GLU A 212 7.32 19.85 29.29
N ILE A 213 6.09 19.37 29.46
CA ILE A 213 5.12 19.26 28.37
C ILE A 213 4.67 20.67 27.98
N THR A 214 4.95 21.04 26.74
CA THR A 214 4.60 22.35 26.20
C THR A 214 3.69 22.22 24.98
N PHE A 215 2.74 23.15 24.86
CA PHE A 215 1.85 23.28 23.72
C PHE A 215 2.11 24.64 23.08
N ILE A 216 3.02 24.69 22.11
CA ILE A 216 3.31 25.89 21.34
C ILE A 216 2.72 25.69 19.94
N ASP A 217 1.82 26.58 19.57
CA ASP A 217 1.21 26.57 18.26
C ASP A 217 2.25 26.83 17.16
N ASP A 218 2.01 26.28 15.96
CA ASP A 218 2.81 26.54 14.75
C ASP A 218 4.31 26.19 14.88
N GLN A 219 4.65 25.11 15.57
CA GLN A 219 6.03 24.60 15.63
C GLN A 219 6.17 23.33 14.81
N ILE A 220 7.20 23.27 13.96
CA ILE A 220 7.48 22.06 13.16
C ILE A 220 8.02 20.93 14.03
N GLU A 221 8.61 21.27 15.18
CA GLU A 221 9.17 20.40 16.20
C GLU A 221 8.11 19.74 17.09
N ASN A 222 6.86 20.20 17.02
CA ASN A 222 5.75 19.53 17.70
C ASN A 222 5.64 18.08 17.24
N TYR A 223 5.34 17.20 18.19
CA TYR A 223 5.27 15.76 17.93
C TYR A 223 4.19 15.46 16.89
N PRO A 224 4.38 14.47 16.02
CA PRO A 224 3.40 14.12 15.00
C PRO A 224 2.02 13.90 15.61
N SER A 225 0.97 14.27 14.87
CA SER A 225 -0.43 14.06 15.29
C SER A 225 -0.78 12.58 15.51
N GLY A 226 -0.09 11.68 14.81
CA GLY A 226 -0.29 10.24 14.89
C GLY A 226 -1.12 9.70 13.73
N CYS A 227 -0.89 8.44 13.39
CA CYS A 227 -1.51 7.80 12.23
C CYS A 227 -3.04 7.66 12.39
N ILE A 228 -3.51 7.28 13.58
CA ILE A 228 -4.93 7.15 13.91
C ILE A 228 -5.62 8.52 13.84
N ALA A 229 -5.01 9.54 14.45
CA ALA A 229 -5.54 10.90 14.43
C ALA A 229 -5.65 11.45 13.00
N THR A 230 -4.59 11.28 12.21
CA THR A 230 -4.57 11.72 10.80
C THR A 230 -5.61 10.98 9.97
N ALA A 231 -5.74 9.66 10.11
CA ALA A 231 -6.73 8.86 9.39
C ALA A 231 -8.17 9.26 9.77
N MET A 232 -8.43 9.42 11.07
CA MET A 232 -9.72 9.87 11.58
C MET A 232 -10.07 11.27 11.05
N ALA A 233 -9.14 12.21 11.11
CA ALA A 233 -9.34 13.58 10.63
C ALA A 233 -9.66 13.63 9.13
N GLN A 234 -8.96 12.83 8.31
CA GLN A 234 -9.23 12.72 6.87
C GLN A 234 -10.63 12.15 6.59
N LEU A 235 -11.06 11.13 7.34
CA LEU A 235 -12.40 10.56 7.22
C LEU A 235 -13.49 11.57 7.64
N MET A 236 -13.29 12.26 8.76
CA MET A 236 -14.19 13.33 9.22
C MET A 236 -14.30 14.44 8.18
N ARG A 237 -13.18 14.82 7.56
CA ARG A 237 -13.15 15.83 6.50
C ARG A 237 -13.87 15.39 5.24
N TYR A 238 -13.82 14.11 4.88
CA TYR A 238 -14.59 13.56 3.77
C TYR A 238 -16.09 13.73 4.01
N HIS A 239 -16.56 13.37 5.21
CA HIS A 239 -17.97 13.49 5.58
C HIS A 239 -18.40 14.93 5.94
N LYS A 240 -17.44 15.82 6.21
CA LYS A 240 -17.68 17.17 6.77
C LYS A 240 -18.59 17.12 7.99
N HIS A 241 -18.27 16.20 8.91
CA HIS A 241 -19.04 15.94 10.11
C HIS A 241 -18.13 15.95 11.35
N PRO A 242 -18.54 16.55 12.48
CA PRO A 242 -19.87 17.11 12.78
C PRO A 242 -20.20 18.43 12.07
N HIS A 243 -21.50 18.66 11.82
CA HIS A 243 -21.98 19.92 11.26
C HIS A 243 -22.11 21.00 12.33
N ASN A 244 -22.64 20.63 13.49
CA ASN A 244 -22.81 21.53 14.62
C ASN A 244 -21.53 21.60 15.46
N ALA A 245 -21.42 22.64 16.27
CA ALA A 245 -20.42 22.71 17.33
C ALA A 245 -20.51 21.48 18.25
N ILE A 246 -19.35 21.02 18.69
CA ILE A 246 -19.24 19.96 19.69
C ILE A 246 -19.01 20.58 21.05
N GLU A 247 -19.51 19.91 22.09
CA GLU A 247 -19.30 20.36 23.46
C GLU A 247 -17.81 20.29 23.82
N PRO A 248 -17.27 21.32 24.50
CA PRO A 248 -15.92 21.29 25.03
C PRO A 248 -15.72 20.05 25.91
N LYS A 249 -14.62 19.33 25.67
CA LYS A 249 -14.26 18.14 26.43
C LYS A 249 -12.77 18.05 26.61
N GLU A 250 -12.37 17.48 27.74
CA GLU A 250 -10.98 17.23 28.09
C GLU A 250 -10.69 15.73 28.14
N PHE A 251 -9.51 15.34 27.66
CA PHE A 251 -9.02 13.98 27.60
C PHE A 251 -7.66 13.86 28.30
N SER A 252 -7.29 12.64 28.68
CA SER A 252 -5.92 12.33 29.11
C SER A 252 -5.10 11.92 27.90
N ILE A 253 -3.90 12.48 27.77
CA ILE A 253 -2.90 12.10 26.78
C ILE A 253 -1.58 11.76 27.47
N SER A 254 -0.66 11.13 26.74
CA SER A 254 0.72 10.92 27.20
C SER A 254 1.68 11.62 26.27
N VAL A 255 2.73 12.25 26.82
CA VAL A 255 3.82 12.88 26.08
C VAL A 255 5.13 12.38 26.68
N ASP A 256 5.88 11.56 25.94
CA ASP A 256 7.08 10.87 26.45
C ASP A 256 6.90 10.31 27.88
N TRP A 257 5.84 9.50 28.05
CA TRP A 257 5.45 8.84 29.30
C TRP A 257 4.83 9.73 30.38
N LEU A 258 4.87 11.05 30.21
CA LEU A 258 4.25 12.01 31.11
C LEU A 258 2.76 12.18 30.77
N ILE A 259 1.89 12.10 31.77
CA ILE A 259 0.45 12.25 31.57
C ILE A 259 0.08 13.74 31.59
N ALA A 260 -0.64 14.19 30.57
CA ALA A 260 -1.25 15.51 30.52
C ALA A 260 -2.77 15.43 30.33
N LYS A 261 -3.44 16.50 30.73
CA LYS A 261 -4.83 16.77 30.35
C LYS A 261 -4.85 17.75 29.18
N ARG A 262 -5.67 17.45 28.17
CA ARG A 262 -5.79 18.30 27.00
C ARG A 262 -7.25 18.44 26.58
N SER A 263 -7.68 19.69 26.44
CA SER A 263 -9.00 20.05 25.93
C SER A 263 -8.98 20.12 24.40
N LEU A 264 -10.12 19.83 23.78
CA LEU A 264 -10.32 20.01 22.35
C LEU A 264 -10.05 21.48 21.93
N CYS A 265 -9.45 21.67 20.76
CA CYS A 265 -9.32 22.97 20.08
C CYS A 265 -10.67 23.47 19.56
N LEU A 266 -11.56 22.55 19.18
CA LEU A 266 -12.87 22.83 18.60
C LEU A 266 -12.78 23.57 17.25
N GLY A 267 -13.92 23.92 16.68
CA GLY A 267 -14.01 24.61 15.41
C GLY A 267 -13.96 26.14 15.56
N SER A 268 -13.29 26.79 14.61
CA SER A 268 -13.25 28.26 14.49
C SER A 268 -14.31 28.83 13.53
N GLY A 269 -15.24 28.01 13.06
CA GLY A 269 -16.34 28.44 12.20
C GLY A 269 -17.42 29.24 12.93
N PRO A 270 -18.41 29.79 12.20
CA PRO A 270 -19.57 30.43 12.81
C PRO A 270 -20.21 29.49 13.83
N ASP A 271 -20.53 30.01 15.01
CA ASP A 271 -21.14 29.26 16.12
C ASP A 271 -20.27 28.12 16.71
N GLY A 272 -18.96 28.09 16.45
CA GLY A 272 -18.01 27.14 17.06
C GLY A 272 -17.90 25.79 16.33
N GLN A 273 -18.50 25.67 15.15
CA GLN A 273 -18.39 24.46 14.32
C GLN A 273 -17.04 24.39 13.58
N TYR A 274 -16.62 23.19 13.19
CA TYR A 274 -15.43 23.04 12.35
C TYR A 274 -15.62 23.75 11.01
N ASN A 275 -14.64 24.57 10.61
CA ASN A 275 -14.66 25.19 9.30
C ASN A 275 -14.10 24.23 8.24
N TRP A 276 -14.96 23.32 7.77
CA TRP A 276 -14.61 22.33 6.75
C TRP A 276 -14.13 22.92 5.42
N ASN A 277 -14.47 24.17 5.11
CA ASN A 277 -14.04 24.84 3.87
C ASN A 277 -12.58 25.29 3.94
N ASP A 278 -12.07 25.59 5.14
CA ASP A 278 -10.65 25.94 5.34
C ASP A 278 -9.77 24.69 5.44
N MET A 279 -10.35 23.52 5.63
CA MET A 279 -9.61 22.25 5.60
C MET A 279 -9.37 21.82 4.14
N VAL A 280 -8.33 22.34 3.51
CA VAL A 280 -7.95 21.98 2.13
C VAL A 280 -7.53 20.52 2.03
N PHE A 281 -7.74 19.89 0.87
CA PHE A 281 -7.40 18.48 0.68
C PHE A 281 -5.90 18.22 0.65
N ILE A 282 -5.13 19.10 0.02
CA ILE A 282 -3.68 18.98 -0.13
C ILE A 282 -3.08 20.35 0.23
N PRO A 283 -2.46 20.49 1.41
CA PRO A 283 -1.70 21.69 1.73
C PRO A 283 -0.53 21.88 0.77
N ASP A 284 -0.28 23.13 0.38
CA ASP A 284 0.72 23.55 -0.61
C ASP A 284 1.24 24.96 -0.33
N GLY A 285 2.03 25.52 -1.26
CA GLY A 285 2.65 26.83 -1.10
C GLY A 285 1.70 28.03 -1.04
N ASP A 286 0.40 27.86 -1.29
CA ASP A 286 -0.62 28.90 -1.17
C ASP A 286 -1.56 28.68 0.02
N THR A 287 -1.31 27.63 0.82
CA THR A 287 -2.09 27.33 2.01
C THR A 287 -1.86 28.38 3.10
N THR A 288 -2.95 29.00 3.53
CA THR A 288 -2.95 30.09 4.52
C THR A 288 -2.88 29.59 5.95
N ASP A 289 -2.47 30.46 6.89
CA ASP A 289 -2.44 30.15 8.33
C ASP A 289 -3.79 29.65 8.85
N ARG A 290 -4.89 30.26 8.39
CA ARG A 290 -6.24 29.83 8.78
C ARG A 290 -6.54 28.40 8.35
N GLN A 291 -6.08 28.01 7.16
CA GLN A 291 -6.27 26.64 6.66
C GLN A 291 -5.40 25.65 7.44
N ARG A 292 -4.15 26.01 7.78
CA ARG A 292 -3.26 25.20 8.63
C ARG A 292 -3.86 24.99 10.02
N GLN A 293 -4.37 26.06 10.64
CA GLN A 293 -5.07 26.01 11.91
C GLN A 293 -6.32 25.12 11.85
N ALA A 294 -7.14 25.25 10.81
CA ALA A 294 -8.34 24.41 10.67
C ALA A 294 -7.98 22.91 10.56
N ILE A 295 -6.96 22.56 9.77
CA ILE A 295 -6.48 21.17 9.65
C ILE A 295 -5.85 20.69 10.96
N GLY A 296 -4.99 21.51 11.56
CA GLY A 296 -4.34 21.19 12.83
C GLY A 296 -5.33 20.96 13.95
N ALA A 297 -6.40 21.75 14.03
CA ALA A 297 -7.42 21.62 15.06
C ALA A 297 -8.15 20.27 14.96
N ILE A 298 -8.54 19.84 13.76
CA ILE A 298 -9.20 18.53 13.59
C ILE A 298 -8.23 17.36 13.82
N CYS A 299 -6.96 17.47 13.43
CA CYS A 299 -5.94 16.46 13.72
C CYS A 299 -5.66 16.35 15.23
N HIS A 300 -5.54 17.49 15.93
CA HIS A 300 -5.40 17.55 17.37
C HIS A 300 -6.61 16.93 18.08
N ASP A 301 -7.81 17.36 17.72
CA ASP A 301 -9.05 16.89 18.35
C ASP A 301 -9.26 15.39 18.15
N ALA A 302 -8.96 14.88 16.95
CA ALA A 302 -8.94 13.45 16.69
C ALA A 302 -7.95 12.72 17.62
N GLY A 303 -6.70 13.21 17.72
CA GLY A 303 -5.66 12.59 18.55
C GLY A 303 -5.98 12.59 20.05
N VAL A 304 -6.36 13.73 20.62
CA VAL A 304 -6.71 13.79 22.04
C VAL A 304 -7.94 12.92 22.36
N SER A 305 -8.91 12.81 21.44
CA SER A 305 -10.11 12.00 21.65
C SER A 305 -9.83 10.49 21.77
N VAL A 306 -8.72 10.02 21.20
CA VAL A 306 -8.26 8.63 21.28
C VAL A 306 -7.13 8.44 22.29
N SER A 307 -6.87 9.43 23.15
CA SER A 307 -5.83 9.38 24.19
C SER A 307 -4.43 9.10 23.62
N THR A 308 -4.09 9.75 22.49
CA THR A 308 -2.80 9.57 21.82
C THR A 308 -1.61 9.69 22.77
N GLN A 309 -0.66 8.79 22.58
CA GLN A 309 0.68 8.79 23.15
C GLN A 309 1.58 9.52 22.14
N TYR A 310 1.95 10.74 22.47
CA TYR A 310 2.80 11.59 21.65
C TYR A 310 4.28 11.34 21.97
N THR A 311 5.09 11.08 20.95
CA THR A 311 6.56 11.04 21.05
C THR A 311 7.17 11.71 19.83
N ALA A 312 8.42 12.17 19.94
CA ALA A 312 9.12 12.87 18.85
C ALA A 312 9.21 12.05 17.55
N ASN A 313 9.34 10.72 17.65
CA ASN A 313 9.55 9.84 16.50
C ASN A 313 8.26 9.23 15.93
N GLY A 314 7.13 9.40 16.62
CA GLY A 314 5.87 8.81 16.21
C GLY A 314 4.83 8.83 17.32
N SER A 315 3.58 9.07 16.95
CA SER A 315 2.48 9.13 17.91
C SER A 315 1.42 8.09 17.57
N GLY A 316 0.91 7.40 18.59
CA GLY A 316 -0.02 6.27 18.44
C GLY A 316 -1.08 6.23 19.54
N ALA A 317 -2.14 5.46 19.32
CA ALA A 317 -3.24 5.25 20.26
C ALA A 317 -3.67 3.78 20.25
#